data_AF-A0A6N9IVA3-F1
#
_entry.id   AF-A0A6N9IVA3-F1
#
_cell.length_a   1.000
_cell.length_b   1.000
_cell.length_c   1.000
_cell.angle_alpha   90.00
_cell.angle_beta   90.00
_cell.angle_gamma   90.00
#
_symmetry.space_group_name_H-M   'P 1'
#
loop_
_entity.id
_entity.type
_entity.pdbx_description
1 polymer ?
#
loop_
_entity_poly.entity_id
_entity_poly.type
_entity_poly.pdbx_seq_one_letter_code
_entity_poly.pdbx_strand_id
1 'polypeptide(L)' 'MQKLVLIAIMIAATFIWYGLEGKSATAKPESETSSDMPRTNFTGADLTGANLGGVSLDGVILCNTTMPDGTINNSSCKN' A
#
# COMPACT_ATOMS: atom_id res chain seq x y z
N MET A 1 -27.72 39.00 24.12
CA MET A 1 -27.33 39.04 22.70
C MET A 1 -25.83 39.30 22.49
N GLN A 2 -25.24 40.34 23.10
CA GLN A 2 -23.83 40.73 22.85
C GLN A 2 -22.75 39.69 23.26
N LYS A 3 -22.97 38.95 24.35
CA LYS A 3 -22.04 37.89 24.81
C LYS A 3 -21.94 36.70 23.84
N LEU A 4 -23.03 36.37 23.14
CA LEU A 4 -23.07 35.28 22.15
C LEU A 4 -22.33 35.64 20.86
N VAL A 5 -22.39 36.92 20.44
CA VAL A 5 -21.68 37.43 19.26
C VAL A 5 -20.16 37.34 19.44
N LEU A 6 -19.67 37.67 20.65
CA LEU A 6 -18.23 37.57 20.95
C LEU A 6 -17.72 36.12 20.92
N ILE A 7 -18.50 35.17 21.43
CA ILE A 7 -18.12 33.74 21.42
C ILE A 7 -18.04 33.21 19.97
N ALA A 8 -18.99 33.58 19.12
CA ALA A 8 -19.00 33.17 17.72
C ALA A 8 -17.77 33.69 16.94
N ILE A 9 -17.34 34.93 17.21
CA ILE A 9 -16.13 35.52 16.59
C ILE A 9 -14.88 34.79 17.06
N MET A 10 -14.79 34.43 18.34
CA MET A 10 -13.64 33.69 18.89
C MET A 10 -13.54 32.29 18.27
N ILE A 11 -14.67 31.61 18.09
CA ILE A 11 -14.72 30.31 17.40
C ILE A 11 -14.27 30.48 15.95
N ALA A 12 -14.82 31.43 15.19
CA ALA A 12 -14.39 31.65 13.81
C ALA A 12 -12.88 31.96 13.71
N ALA A 13 -12.34 32.76 14.63
CA ALA A 13 -10.92 33.10 14.67
C ALA A 13 -10.02 31.89 15.00
N THR A 14 -10.43 31.01 15.92
CA THR A 14 -9.65 29.80 16.22
C THR A 14 -9.73 28.81 15.06
N PHE A 15 -10.89 28.63 14.43
CA PHE A 15 -11.05 27.74 13.29
C PHE A 15 -10.25 28.16 12.05
N ILE A 16 -10.05 29.46 11.83
CA ILE A 16 -9.16 29.97 10.76
C ILE A 16 -7.69 29.69 11.08
N TRP A 17 -7.27 29.79 12.35
CA TRP A 17 -5.90 29.48 12.77
C TRP A 17 -5.61 27.99 12.72
N TYR A 18 -6.57 27.14 13.12
CA TYR A 18 -6.48 25.69 13.05
C TYR A 18 -6.74 25.16 11.64
N GLY A 19 -6.37 25.94 10.61
CA GLY A 19 -6.46 25.61 9.20
C GLY A 19 -6.38 24.10 8.98
N LEU A 20 -7.48 23.52 8.52
CA LEU A 20 -7.51 22.15 8.09
C LEU A 20 -6.81 22.13 6.72
N GLU A 21 -5.50 22.35 6.72
CA GLU A 21 -4.66 22.10 5.57
C GLU A 21 -4.69 20.59 5.33
N GLY A 22 -5.69 20.17 4.56
CA GLY A 22 -5.68 18.88 3.87
C GLY A 22 -4.51 18.88 2.91
N LYS A 23 -3.30 18.66 3.43
CA LYS A 23 -2.16 18.27 2.62
C LYS A 23 -2.49 16.90 2.07
N SER A 24 -3.04 16.89 0.85
CA SER A 24 -3.07 15.72 0.01
C SER A 24 -1.64 15.20 -0.05
N ALA A 25 -1.38 14.11 0.66
CA ALA A 25 -0.09 13.45 0.63
C ALA A 25 0.07 12.84 -0.77
N THR A 26 0.64 13.61 -1.70
CA THR A 26 1.08 13.09 -2.98
C THR A 26 2.30 12.22 -2.67
N ALA A 27 2.09 10.92 -2.48
CA ALA A 27 3.15 9.95 -2.47
C ALA A 27 3.82 10.01 -3.85
N LYS A 28 4.99 10.64 -3.91
CA LYS A 28 5.86 10.53 -5.08
C LYS A 28 6.32 9.07 -5.11
N PRO A 29 6.01 8.27 -6.16
CA PRO A 29 6.70 7.01 -6.32
C PRO A 29 8.17 7.36 -6.59
N GLU A 30 9.02 7.15 -5.60
CA GLU A 30 10.46 7.11 -5.79
C GLU A 30 10.74 5.86 -6.61
N SER A 31 10.74 6.04 -7.93
CA SER A 31 11.18 5.05 -8.90
C SER A 31 12.69 4.94 -8.78
N GLU A 32 13.14 4.21 -7.77
CA GLU A 32 14.44 3.57 -7.79
C GLU A 32 14.42 2.59 -8.98
N THR A 33 14.89 3.00 -10.15
CA THR A 33 15.25 2.06 -11.22
C THR A 33 16.48 1.30 -10.77
N SER A 34 16.31 0.43 -9.79
CA SER A 34 17.29 -0.56 -9.41
C SER A 34 17.14 -1.71 -10.39
N SER A 35 18.03 -1.71 -11.39
CA SER A 35 18.28 -2.83 -12.30
C SER A 35 18.70 -4.12 -11.59
N ASP A 36 18.85 -4.08 -10.26
CA ASP A 36 19.26 -5.18 -9.38
C ASP A 36 18.25 -5.44 -8.25
N MET A 37 16.99 -4.99 -8.37
CA MET A 37 15.98 -5.34 -7.38
C MET A 37 15.83 -6.87 -7.31
N PRO A 38 16.05 -7.47 -6.13
CA PRO A 38 15.92 -8.91 -5.98
C PRO A 38 14.47 -9.30 -6.30
N ARG A 39 14.32 -10.32 -7.15
CA ARG A 39 13.02 -10.95 -7.42
C ARG A 39 12.31 -11.24 -6.10
N THR A 40 11.03 -10.88 -6.00
CA THR A 40 10.22 -11.19 -4.83
C THR A 40 10.21 -12.70 -4.60
N ASN A 41 10.56 -13.14 -3.39
CA ASN A 41 10.73 -14.54 -3.07
C ASN A 41 9.55 -15.08 -2.26
N PHE A 42 8.77 -15.99 -2.84
CA PHE A 42 7.67 -16.71 -2.20
C PHE A 42 8.01 -18.19 -1.99
N THR A 43 9.29 -18.54 -1.90
CA THR A 43 9.69 -19.94 -1.69
C THR A 43 9.05 -20.49 -0.41
N GLY A 44 8.30 -21.59 -0.52
CA GLY A 44 7.60 -22.20 0.62
C GLY A 44 6.30 -21.50 1.06
N ALA A 45 5.86 -20.45 0.37
CA ALA A 45 4.66 -19.73 0.76
C ALA A 45 3.38 -20.52 0.42
N ASP A 46 2.34 -20.36 1.24
CA ASP A 46 1.02 -20.92 0.99
C ASP A 46 0.06 -19.80 0.55
N LEU A 47 -0.36 -19.86 -0.71
CA LEU A 47 -1.30 -18.93 -1.33
C LEU A 47 -2.69 -19.57 -1.49
N THR A 48 -3.01 -20.67 -0.80
CA THR A 48 -4.30 -21.36 -0.91
C THR A 48 -5.45 -20.40 -0.66
N GLY A 49 -6.41 -20.34 -1.59
CA GLY A 49 -7.55 -19.42 -1.52
C GLY A 49 -7.24 -17.94 -1.78
N ALA A 50 -5.99 -17.58 -2.11
CA ALA A 50 -5.64 -16.22 -2.48
C ALA A 50 -6.24 -15.86 -3.86
N ASN A 51 -6.85 -14.68 -3.98
CA ASN A 51 -7.32 -14.18 -5.27
C ASN A 51 -6.15 -13.53 -6.05
N LEU A 52 -5.54 -14.28 -6.97
CA LEU A 52 -4.48 -13.80 -7.87
C LEU A 52 -5.02 -13.31 -9.23
N GLY A 53 -6.34 -13.10 -9.36
CA GLY A 53 -6.96 -12.62 -10.58
C GLY A 53 -6.40 -11.25 -11.00
N GLY A 54 -5.74 -11.20 -12.16
CA GLY A 54 -5.13 -9.98 -12.70
C GLY A 54 -3.77 -9.61 -12.10
N VAL A 55 -3.16 -10.48 -11.27
CA VAL A 55 -1.82 -10.28 -10.72
C VAL A 55 -0.78 -10.91 -11.66
N SER A 56 0.16 -10.11 -12.17
CA SER A 56 1.35 -10.63 -12.85
C SER A 56 2.33 -11.17 -11.82
N LEU A 57 2.62 -12.47 -11.89
CA LEU A 57 3.68 -13.14 -11.11
C LEU A 57 5.00 -13.20 -11.88
N ASP A 58 5.13 -12.40 -12.94
CA ASP A 58 6.31 -12.35 -13.79
C ASP A 58 7.53 -11.88 -12.98
N GLY A 59 8.59 -12.69 -12.99
CA GLY A 59 9.80 -12.39 -12.23
C GLY A 59 9.70 -12.69 -10.73
N VAL A 60 8.65 -13.37 -10.26
CA VAL A 60 8.53 -13.84 -8.87
C VAL A 60 9.15 -15.23 -8.70
N ILE A 61 9.82 -15.48 -7.57
CA ILE A 61 10.33 -16.80 -7.21
C ILE A 61 9.22 -17.60 -6.51
N LEU A 62 8.60 -18.50 -7.26
CA LEU A 62 7.65 -19.52 -6.82
C LEU A 62 8.38 -20.86 -6.76
N CYS A 63 8.91 -21.20 -5.58
CA CYS A 63 9.61 -22.46 -5.36
C CYS A 63 9.00 -23.15 -4.14
N ASN A 64 8.53 -24.38 -4.29
CA ASN A 64 7.76 -25.07 -3.26
C ASN A 64 6.59 -24.22 -2.71
N THR A 65 5.95 -23.43 -3.57
CA THR A 65 4.88 -22.49 -3.21
C THR A 65 3.52 -23.12 -3.49
N THR A 66 2.61 -23.16 -2.52
CA THR A 66 1.23 -23.61 -2.76
C THR A 66 0.44 -22.49 -3.43
N MET A 67 -0.14 -22.76 -4.60
CA MET A 67 -0.95 -21.85 -5.39
C MET A 67 -2.40 -21.78 -4.88
N PRO A 68 -3.21 -20.81 -5.33
CA PRO A 68 -4.60 -20.68 -4.89
C PRO A 68 -5.49 -21.91 -5.09
N ASP A 69 -5.18 -22.72 -6.11
CA ASP A 69 -5.86 -23.97 -6.43
C ASP A 69 -5.36 -25.16 -5.60
N GLY A 70 -4.42 -24.93 -4.68
CA GLY A 70 -3.79 -25.96 -3.85
C GLY A 70 -2.63 -26.70 -4.52
N THR A 71 -2.26 -26.37 -5.75
CA THR A 71 -1.13 -27.01 -6.44
C THR A 71 0.20 -26.43 -5.98
N ILE A 72 1.28 -27.22 -6.00
CA ILE A 72 2.61 -26.70 -5.64
C ILE A 72 3.35 -26.25 -6.90
N ASN A 73 3.74 -24.98 -6.91
CA ASN A 73 4.56 -24.37 -7.96
C ASN A 73 6.05 -24.36 -7.58
N ASN A 74 6.86 -24.92 -8.48
CA ASN A 74 8.32 -25.01 -8.39
C ASN A 74 9.02 -24.40 -9.62
N SER A 75 8.31 -23.65 -10.47
CA SER A 75 8.82 -23.18 -11.76
C SER A 75 10.00 -22.22 -11.67
N SER A 76 10.18 -21.56 -10.51
CA SER A 76 11.20 -20.53 -10.33
C SER A 76 12.26 -20.91 -9.28
N CYS A 77 12.38 -22.19 -8.92
CA CYS A 77 13.45 -22.66 -8.05
C CYS A 77 14.82 -22.35 -8.67
N LYS A 78 15.71 -21.73 -7.89
CA LYS A 78 17.12 -21.60 -8.29
C LYS A 78 17.77 -22.98 -8.13
N ASN A 79 18.26 -23.54 -9.24
CA ASN A 79 19.13 -24.73 -9.21
C ASN A 79 20.44 -24.46 -8.48
#